data_AF-A0A4R1B132-F1
#
_entry.id   AF-A0A4R1B132-F1
#
_cell.length_a   1.000
_cell.length_b   1.000
_cell.length_c   1.000
_cell.angle_alpha   90.00
_cell.angle_beta   90.00
_cell.angle_gamma   90.00
#
_symmetry.space_group_name_H-M   'P 1'
#
loop_
_entity.id
_entity.type
_entity.pdbx_description
1 polymer ?
#
loop_
_entity_poly.entity_id
_entity_poly.type
_entity_poly.pdbx_seq_one_letter_code
_entity_poly.pdbx_strand_id
1 'polypeptide(L)' 'MSKNKVIKSVSFNITNEKDREYLQHIENLNFSGYVKGLIEKDIIRKKARAIHMNESGGIKIVLG' A
#
# COMPACT_ATOMS: atom_id res chain seq x y z
N MET A 1 25.32 -4.25 4.05
CA MET A 1 23.96 -4.28 3.45
C MET A 1 23.67 -5.70 2.98
N SER A 2 22.55 -6.31 3.38
CA SER A 2 22.13 -7.62 2.86
C SER A 2 21.77 -7.50 1.38
N LYS A 3 22.25 -8.42 0.53
CA LYS A 3 22.01 -8.42 -0.93
C LYS A 3 20.53 -8.54 -1.32
N ASN A 4 19.65 -8.90 -0.39
CA ASN A 4 18.23 -9.19 -0.63
C ASN A 4 17.29 -8.08 -0.14
N LYS A 5 17.81 -6.90 0.21
CA LYS A 5 17.01 -5.79 0.73
C LYS A 5 17.12 -4.57 -0.18
N VAL A 6 15.97 -4.08 -0.64
CA VAL A 6 15.85 -2.79 -1.31
C VAL A 6 15.21 -1.80 -0.34
N ILE A 7 15.86 -0.67 -0.11
CA ILE A 7 15.35 0.40 0.76
C ILE A 7 14.58 1.41 -0.10
N LYS A 8 13.40 1.80 0.36
CA LYS A 8 12.61 2.91 -0.19
C LYS A 8 12.36 3.91 0.95
N SER A 9 12.91 5.11 0.82
CA SER A 9 12.76 6.20 1.81
C SER A 9 11.64 7.15 1.41
N VAL A 10 11.02 7.77 2.41
CA VAL A 10 10.01 8.83 2.27
C VAL A 10 10.37 9.96 3.22
N SER A 11 10.26 11.19 2.75
CA SER A 11 10.52 12.40 3.54
C SER A 11 9.21 13.11 3.85
N PHE A 12 9.12 13.72 5.03
CA PHE A 12 8.00 14.55 5.45
C PHE A 12 8.48 16.00 5.64
N ASN A 13 7.69 16.96 5.18
CA ASN A 13 7.94 18.37 5.38
C ASN A 13 7.32 18.83 6.71
N ILE A 14 8.16 19.02 7.73
CA ILE A 14 7.72 19.44 9.08
C ILE A 14 7.09 20.84 9.13
N THR A 15 7.28 21.68 8.09
CA THR A 15 6.63 22.99 8.01
C THR A 15 5.23 22.90 7.42
N ASN A 16 4.93 21.85 6.65
CA ASN A 16 3.60 21.59 6.10
C ASN A 16 2.70 21.00 7.20
N GLU A 17 1.51 21.54 7.36
CA GLU A 17 0.56 21.11 8.39
C GLU A 17 0.06 19.67 8.16
N LYS A 18 -0.22 19.31 6.92
CA LYS A 18 -0.71 17.98 6.55
C LYS A 18 0.33 16.89 6.81
N ASP A 19 1.59 17.16 6.51
CA ASP A 19 2.69 16.24 6.82
C ASP A 19 2.91 16.10 8.33
N ARG A 20 2.67 17.16 9.11
CA ARG A 20 2.67 17.08 10.58
C ARG A 20 1.56 16.16 11.09
N GLU A 21 0.35 16.25 10.55
CA GLU A 21 -0.75 15.34 10.89
C GLU A 21 -0.39 13.89 10.56
N TYR A 22 0.23 13.63 9.40
CA TYR A 22 0.69 12.29 9.05
C TYR A 22 1.72 11.76 10.05
N LEU A 23 2.70 12.58 10.42
CA LEU A 23 3.74 12.23 11.39
C LEU A 23 3.13 11.91 12.76
N GLN A 24 2.18 12.71 13.23
CA GLN A 24 1.47 12.44 14.49
C GLN A 24 0.69 11.11 14.45
N HIS A 25 0.01 10.84 13.33
CA HIS A 25 -0.75 9.58 13.18
C HIS A 25 0.14 8.33 13.23
N ILE A 26 1.36 8.42 12.68
CA ILE A 26 2.28 7.26 12.57
C ILE A 26 3.35 7.23 13.67
N GLU A 27 3.37 8.20 14.58
CA GLU A 27 4.43 8.37 15.60
C GLU A 27 4.69 7.10 16.41
N ASN A 28 3.63 6.40 16.80
CA ASN A 28 3.70 5.19 17.63
C ASN A 28 3.53 3.89 16.82
N LEU A 29 3.67 3.96 15.49
CA LEU A 29 3.49 2.83 14.58
C LEU A 29 4.83 2.41 13.95
N ASN A 30 4.97 1.11 13.67
CA ASN A 30 6.03 0.66 12.77
C ASN A 30 5.71 1.12 11.34
N PHE A 31 6.30 2.23 10.92
CA PHE A 31 6.03 2.84 9.61
C PHE A 31 6.22 1.86 8.44
N SER A 32 7.28 1.04 8.48
CA SER A 32 7.54 0.05 7.44
C SER A 32 6.45 -1.03 7.39
N GLY A 33 5.97 -1.47 8.56
CA GLY A 33 4.86 -2.43 8.66
C GLY A 33 3.55 -1.83 8.17
N TYR A 34 3.25 -0.60 8.58
CA TYR A 34 2.07 0.14 8.17
C TYR A 34 2.00 0.27 6.63
N VAL A 35 3.08 0.75 6.01
CA VAL A 35 3.16 0.91 4.55
C VAL A 35 3.01 -0.43 3.83
N LYS A 36 3.65 -1.50 4.31
CA LYS A 36 3.48 -2.85 3.72
C LYS A 36 2.04 -3.34 3.77
N GLY A 37 1.34 -3.12 4.89
CA GLY A 37 -0.08 -3.46 5.03
C GLY A 37 -0.98 -2.68 4.05
N LEU A 38 -0.68 -1.40 3.80
CA LEU A 38 -1.38 -0.62 2.78
C LEU A 38 -1.13 -1.16 1.37
N ILE A 39 0.12 -1.49 1.04
CA ILE A 39 0.50 -2.06 -0.26
C ILE A 39 -0.21 -3.40 -0.49
N GLU A 40 -0.23 -4.29 0.51
CA GLU A 40 -0.90 -5.58 0.42
C GLU A 40 -2.40 -5.43 0.14
N LYS A 41 -3.08 -4.54 0.89
CA LYS A 41 -4.51 -4.24 0.65
C LYS A 41 -4.75 -3.69 -0.75
N ASP A 42 -3.87 -2.82 -1.26
CA ASP A 42 -3.98 -2.29 -2.63
C ASP A 42 -3.78 -3.39 -3.69
N ILE A 43 -2.79 -4.27 -3.50
CA ILE A 43 -2.57 -5.43 -4.38
C ILE A 43 -3.82 -6.33 -4.41
N ILE A 44 -4.37 -6.67 -3.25
CA ILE A 44 -5.59 -7.49 -3.14
C ILE A 44 -6.75 -6.80 -3.84
N ARG A 45 -6.97 -5.50 -3.59
CA ARG A 45 -8.03 -4.72 -4.22
C ARG A 45 -7.90 -4.70 -5.75
N LYS A 46 -6.69 -4.56 -6.27
CA LYS A 46 -6.41 -4.60 -7.73
C LYS A 46 -6.68 -5.98 -8.32
N LYS A 47 -6.24 -7.05 -7.65
CA LYS A 47 -6.53 -8.43 -8.07
C LYS A 47 -8.05 -8.73 -8.05
N ALA A 48 -8.76 -8.30 -7.02
CA ALA A 48 -10.21 -8.51 -6.91
C ALA A 48 -11.01 -7.74 -7.98
N ARG A 49 -10.58 -6.53 -8.37
CA ARG A 49 -11.16 -5.78 -9.49
C ARG A 49 -10.93 -6.47 -10.84
N ALA A 50 -9.79 -7.14 -11.03
CA ALA A 50 -9.55 -7.92 -12.24
C ALA A 50 -10.46 -9.15 -12.36
N ILE A 51 -10.99 -9.65 -11.24
CA ILE A 51 -11.90 -10.81 -11.20
C ILE A 51 -13.37 -10.39 -11.40
N HIS A 52 -13.74 -9.17 -11.01
CA HIS A 52 -15.09 -8.63 -11.17
C HIS A 52 -15.14 -7.63 -12.34
N MET A 53 -15.41 -8.12 -13.56
CA MET A 53 -16.44 -7.59 -14.48
C MET A 53 -16.21 -8.10 -15.91
N ASN A 54 -17.09 -9.00 -16.35
CA ASN A 54 -17.59 -9.01 -17.72
C ASN A 54 -19.09 -8.68 -17.65
N GLU A 55 -19.60 -7.88 -18.58
CA GLU A 55 -21.00 -7.40 -18.63
C GLU A 55 -22.06 -8.51 -18.74
N SER A 56 -21.64 -9.77 -18.91
CA SER A 56 -22.51 -10.95 -19.05
C SER A 56 -22.67 -11.77 -17.76
N GLY A 57 -22.20 -11.29 -16.60
CA GLY A 57 -22.41 -11.96 -15.30
C GLY A 57 -21.54 -13.21 -15.03
N GLY A 58 -20.52 -13.47 -15.86
CA GLY A 58 -19.55 -14.55 -15.62
C GLY A 58 -18.37 -14.11 -14.76
N ILE A 59 -18.00 -14.93 -13.76
CA ILE A 59 -16.77 -14.75 -12.96
C ILE A 59 -15.59 -15.22 -13.81
N LYS A 60 -14.66 -14.31 -14.15
CA LYS A 60 -13.40 -14.69 -14.82
C LYS A 60 -12.28 -14.72 -13.78
N ILE A 61 -11.90 -15.92 -13.36
CA ILE A 61 -10.73 -16.14 -12.51
C ILE A 61 -9.50 -16.24 -13.43
N VAL A 62 -8.58 -15.28 -13.34
CA VAL A 62 -7.28 -15.39 -14.01
C VAL A 62 -6.25 -15.80 -12.97
N LEU A 63 -5.85 -17.08 -13.01
CA LEU A 63 -4.72 -17.61 -12.23
C LEU A 63 -3.44 -17.42 -13.04
N GLY A 64 -2.57 -16.53 -12.56
CA GLY A 64 -1.25 -16.23 -13.11
C GLY A 64 -0.55 -15.17 -12.30
#